data_AF-A0A819NYT9-F1
#
_entry.id   AF-A0A819NYT9-F1
#
_cell.length_a   1.000
_cell.length_b   1.000
_cell.length_c   1.000
_cell.angle_alpha   90.00
_cell.angle_beta   90.00
_cell.angle_gamma   90.00
#
_symmetry.space_group_name_H-M   'P 1'
#
loop_
_entity.id
_entity.type
_entity.pdbx_description
1 polymer ?
#
loop_
_entity_poly.entity_id
_entity_poly.type
_entity_poly.pdbx_seq_one_letter_code
_entity_poly.pdbx_strand_id
1 'polypeptide(L)' 'MSDTEMDETPRASDEVDLNKSLQEVLKSAARNDGLARGLRESVKALDRREAHLCVLASNCDEQNYVKLIEALCA' A
#
# COMPACT_ATOMS: atom_id res chain seq x y z
N MET A 1 27.58 6.36 -37.20
CA MET A 1 28.28 7.37 -36.38
C MET A 1 27.28 8.51 -36.27
N SER A 2 26.33 8.37 -35.33
CA SER A 2 26.38 8.92 -33.95
C SER A 2 26.09 10.44 -34.02
N ASP A 3 25.06 10.99 -33.36
CA ASP A 3 24.59 10.72 -32.01
C ASP A 3 23.09 11.03 -31.84
N THR A 4 22.46 10.26 -30.93
CA THR A 4 21.11 10.44 -30.42
C THR A 4 21.19 11.35 -29.18
N GLU A 5 20.51 12.49 -29.17
CA GLU A 5 20.31 13.28 -27.96
C GLU A 5 19.01 12.84 -27.26
N MET A 6 19.21 12.00 -26.25
CA MET A 6 18.24 11.64 -25.22
C MET A 6 18.32 12.72 -24.13
N ASP A 7 17.29 13.54 -23.97
CA ASP A 7 17.15 14.39 -22.78
C ASP A 7 16.35 13.62 -21.72
N GLU A 8 17.00 12.63 -21.10
CA GLU A 8 16.62 12.19 -19.77
C GLU A 8 17.31 13.14 -18.77
N THR A 9 16.54 13.96 -18.07
CA THR A 9 17.05 14.62 -16.86
C THR A 9 17.10 13.62 -15.70
N PRO A 10 18.27 13.27 -15.16
CA PRO A 10 18.40 12.49 -13.94
C PRO A 10 18.56 13.45 -12.75
N ARG A 11 17.77 13.32 -11.69
CA ARG A 11 18.04 14.04 -10.43
C ARG A 11 17.89 13.12 -9.23
N ALA A 12 19.08 12.72 -8.76
CA ALA A 12 19.45 12.54 -7.37
C ALA A 12 18.47 11.74 -6.50
N SER A 13 18.86 10.49 -6.26
CA SER A 13 18.75 9.87 -4.94
C SER A 13 18.80 10.93 -3.83
N ASP A 14 17.76 11.03 -3.01
CA ASP A 14 17.84 11.21 -1.56
C ASP A 14 16.43 11.09 -0.97
N GLU A 15 16.21 9.90 -0.42
CA GLU A 15 15.04 9.40 0.33
C GLU A 15 13.73 9.32 -0.45
N VAL A 16 13.47 8.13 -1.00
CA VAL A 16 12.09 7.69 -1.26
C VAL A 16 11.36 7.70 0.08
N ASP A 17 10.68 8.80 0.38
CA ASP A 17 9.85 8.91 1.58
C ASP A 17 8.83 7.77 1.53
N LEU A 18 8.99 6.78 2.40
CA LEU A 18 8.18 5.56 2.40
C LEU A 18 6.69 5.92 2.48
N ASN A 19 6.34 6.90 3.31
CA ASN A 19 4.97 7.37 3.46
C ASN A 19 4.41 8.02 2.20
N LYS A 20 5.21 8.79 1.44
CA LYS A 20 4.76 9.41 0.18
C LYS A 20 4.54 8.34 -0.89
N SER A 21 5.45 7.38 -0.97
CA SER A 21 5.38 6.26 -1.90
C SER A 21 4.14 5.40 -1.65
N LEU A 22 3.85 5.07 -0.38
CA LEU A 22 2.64 4.34 -0.01
C LEU A 22 1.36 5.11 -0.39
N GLN A 23 1.34 6.43 -0.20
CA GLN A 23 0.18 7.24 -0.59
C GLN A 23 -0.08 7.20 -2.10
N GLU A 24 0.94 7.21 -2.94
CA GLU A 24 0.79 7.12 -4.40
C GLU A 24 0.27 5.74 -4.85
N VAL A 25 0.78 4.67 -4.23
CA VAL A 25 0.31 3.30 -4.48
C VAL A 25 -1.15 3.15 -4.08
N LEU A 26 -1.54 3.63 -2.90
CA LEU A 26 -2.93 3.56 -2.43
C LEU A 26 -3.88 4.37 -3.31
N LYS A 27 -3.46 5.56 -3.77
CA LYS A 27 -4.24 6.37 -4.73
C LYS A 27 -4.45 5.62 -6.05
N SER A 28 -3.45 4.91 -6.53
CA SER A 28 -3.53 4.13 -7.77
C SER A 28 -4.41 2.90 -7.58
N ALA A 29 -4.28 2.18 -6.46
CA ALA A 29 -5.13 1.03 -6.12
C ALA A 29 -6.61 1.42 -6.00
N ALA A 30 -6.90 2.59 -5.41
CA ALA A 30 -8.26 3.11 -5.30
C ALA A 30 -8.90 3.44 -6.65
N ARG A 31 -8.12 3.86 -7.66
CA ARG A 31 -8.64 4.09 -9.03
C ARG A 31 -8.99 2.80 -9.77
N ASN A 32 -8.33 1.71 -9.40
CA ASN A 32 -8.51 0.39 -10.01
C ASN A 32 -9.47 -0.50 -9.19
N ASP A 33 -10.23 0.08 -8.24
CA ASP A 33 -11.13 -0.64 -7.31
C ASP A 33 -10.47 -1.81 -6.54
N GLY A 34 -9.14 -1.76 -6.37
CA GLY A 34 -8.34 -2.82 -5.75
C GLY A 34 -8.13 -2.65 -4.24
N LEU A 35 -8.88 -1.76 -3.59
CA LEU A 35 -8.67 -1.38 -2.20
C LEU A 35 -9.91 -1.69 -1.34
N ALA A 36 -9.83 -2.77 -0.56
CA ALA A 36 -10.82 -3.15 0.43
C ALA A 36 -10.77 -2.19 1.65
N ARG A 37 -11.92 -1.65 2.07
CA ARG A 37 -12.01 -0.67 3.15
C ARG A 37 -12.91 -1.14 4.28
N GLY A 38 -12.40 -1.01 5.49
CA GLY A 38 -13.12 -1.36 6.70
C GLY A 38 -12.92 -2.82 7.11
N LEU A 39 -13.08 -3.06 8.41
CA LEU A 39 -12.64 -4.30 9.07
C LEU A 39 -13.19 -5.57 8.42
N ARG A 40 -14.49 -5.62 8.11
CA ARG A 40 -15.13 -6.82 7.56
C ARG A 40 -14.63 -7.16 6.16
N GLU A 41 -14.44 -6.15 5.33
CA GLU A 41 -13.98 -6.34 3.96
C GLU A 41 -12.50 -6.73 3.94
N SER A 42 -11.67 -6.07 4.77
CA SER A 42 -10.26 -6.40 4.93
C SER A 42 -10.07 -7.84 5.42
N VAL A 43 -10.85 -8.29 6.43
CA VAL A 43 -10.80 -9.67 6.91
C VAL A 43 -11.18 -10.67 5.81
N LYS A 44 -12.20 -10.36 5.01
CA LYS A 44 -12.63 -11.22 3.90
C LYS A 44 -11.58 -11.31 2.78
N ALA A 45 -10.93 -10.20 2.45
CA ALA A 45 -9.85 -10.18 1.47
C ALA A 45 -8.60 -10.93 1.95
N LEU A 46 -8.30 -10.81 3.25
CA LEU A 46 -7.24 -11.58 3.92
C LEU A 46 -7.51 -13.08 3.92
N ASP A 47 -8.72 -13.49 4.28
CA ASP A 47 -9.14 -14.89 4.31
C ASP A 47 -9.07 -15.55 2.92
N ARG A 48 -9.43 -14.80 1.88
CA ARG A 48 -9.32 -15.23 0.48
C ARG A 48 -7.90 -15.23 -0.07
N ARG A 49 -6.92 -14.71 0.69
CA ARG A 49 -5.53 -14.52 0.26
C ARG A 49 -5.37 -13.64 -0.99
N GLU A 50 -6.34 -12.75 -1.22
CA GLU A 50 -6.31 -11.76 -2.30
C GLU A 50 -5.58 -10.49 -1.87
N ALA A 51 -5.40 -10.27 -0.55
CA ALA A 51 -4.73 -9.12 -0.01
C ALA A 51 -3.19 -9.24 -0.11
N HIS A 52 -2.56 -8.30 -0.80
CA HIS A 52 -1.10 -8.20 -0.89
C HIS A 52 -0.48 -7.31 0.19
N LEU A 53 -1.22 -6.33 0.69
CA LEU A 53 -0.77 -5.36 1.70
C LEU A 53 -1.94 -4.98 2.60
N CYS A 54 -1.71 -4.98 3.91
CA CYS A 54 -2.66 -4.52 4.93
C CYS A 54 -2.11 -3.29 5.64
N VAL A 55 -2.92 -2.24 5.75
CA VAL A 55 -2.59 -1.03 6.50
C VAL A 55 -3.58 -0.91 7.65
N LEU A 56 -3.06 -0.93 8.87
CA LEU A 56 -3.83 -0.78 10.10
C LEU A 56 -3.41 0.51 10.80
N ALA A 57 -4.40 1.28 11.26
CA ALA A 57 -4.13 2.46 12.07
C ALA A 57 -3.80 2.04 13.52
N SER A 58 -2.83 2.71 14.14
CA SER A 58 -2.42 2.41 15.53
C SER A 58 -3.44 2.84 16.57
N ASN A 59 -4.41 3.69 16.19
CA ASN A 59 -5.43 4.26 17.07
C ASN A 59 -6.79 3.55 16.95
N CYS A 60 -6.82 2.21 16.94
CA CYS A 60 -8.07 1.46 16.99
C CYS A 60 -8.70 1.48 18.39
N ASP A 61 -10.02 1.72 18.46
CA ASP A 61 -10.77 1.76 19.73
C ASP A 61 -10.74 0.42 20.49
N GLU A 62 -10.81 -0.69 19.75
CA GLU A 62 -10.73 -2.04 20.31
C GLU A 62 -9.43 -2.74 19.88
N GLN A 63 -8.59 -3.07 20.86
CA GLN A 63 -7.35 -3.83 20.64
C GLN A 63 -7.59 -5.23 20.05
N ASN A 64 -8.82 -5.76 20.18
CA ASN A 64 -9.19 -7.05 19.59
C ASN A 64 -9.16 -7.02 18.05
N TYR A 65 -9.46 -5.88 17.42
CA TYR A 65 -9.40 -5.76 15.96
C TYR A 65 -7.97 -5.80 15.45
N VAL A 66 -7.04 -5.21 16.20
CA VAL A 66 -5.61 -5.26 15.90
C VAL A 66 -5.12 -6.71 15.95
N LYS A 67 -5.41 -7.42 17.06
CA LYS A 67 -5.01 -8.83 17.23
C LYS A 67 -5.59 -9.75 16.16
N LEU A 68 -6.83 -9.50 15.74
CA LEU A 68 -7.48 -10.29 14.69
C LEU A 68 -6.76 -10.11 13.35
N ILE A 69 -6.47 -8.87 12.97
CA ILE A 69 -5.77 -8.59 11.70
C ILE A 69 -4.34 -9.13 11.75
N GLU A 70 -3.61 -8.93 12.85
CA GLU A 70 -2.26 -9.46 13.03
C GLU A 70 -2.22 -10.99 12.91
N ALA A 71 -3.21 -11.69 13.49
CA ALA A 71 -3.31 -13.14 13.40
C ALA A 71 -3.64 -13.64 11.99
N LEU A 72 -4.39 -12.86 11.20
CA LEU A 72 -4.71 -13.21 9.80
C LEU A 72 -3.60 -12.85 8.81
N CYS A 73 -2.71 -11.94 9.18
CA CYS A 73 -1.55 -11.54 8.38
C CYS A 73 -0.34 -12.47 8.57
N ALA A 74 -0.38 -13.39 9.54
CA ALA A 74 0.62 -14.42 9.78
C ALA A 74 0.37 -15.67 8.91
#